data_AF-A0A0R3QBT0-F1
#
_entry.id   AF-A0A0R3QBT0-F1
#
_cell.length_a   1.000
_cell.length_b   1.000
_cell.length_c   1.000
_cell.angle_alpha   90.00
_cell.angle_beta   90.00
_cell.angle_gamma   90.00
#
_symmetry.space_group_name_H-M   'P 1'
#
loop_
_entity.id
_entity.type
_entity.pdbx_description
1 polymer ?
#
loop_
_entity_poly.entity_id
_entity_poly.type
_entity_poly.pdbx_seq_one_letter_code
_entity_poly.pdbx_strand_id
1 'polypeptide(L)'
;LVMNASKRPSTIRVDLIDRPDFLPNNSDTLFPLITHFGVRPSSHTYNSNAEYQKMSKEYLRMRKILAMKPRVSAEERGKLAQKASQLKALRNDSQLKRDFVMSVSSRSFYSTGLFPDIVQHGLLLILACAHVRFQWSLQVYEQERIHYVFKNRSLLELALTHPSYRTNYGTNSDHARNTLNNCGVRSSKQRVHDRLVQQQLSAKKRGFHTLMEIMSKLGSKKAEQSPLNHNERLEFLGDAVIEFITTIHLFYMFSELDEGGLATYRSTMVQNKNLALLAKVFEFLDLKA
;
A
#
# COMPACT_ATOMS: atom_id res chain seq x y z
N LEU A 1 -22.57 17.82 -4.61
CA LEU A 1 -22.81 16.37 -4.73
C LEU A 1 -24.32 16.15 -4.85
N VAL A 2 -24.76 15.05 -5.45
CA VAL A 2 -26.19 14.70 -5.46
C VAL A 2 -26.41 13.41 -4.69
N MET A 3 -27.55 13.33 -4.01
CA MET A 3 -27.91 12.22 -3.15
C MET A 3 -29.27 11.64 -3.54
N ASN A 4 -29.34 10.32 -3.55
CA ASN A 4 -30.57 9.55 -3.64
C ASN A 4 -30.50 8.39 -2.65
N ALA A 5 -31.32 8.43 -1.60
CA ALA A 5 -31.29 7.45 -0.51
C ALA A 5 -31.74 6.04 -0.94
N SER A 6 -32.53 5.91 -2.02
CA SER A 6 -33.02 4.60 -2.48
C SER A 6 -32.02 3.86 -3.38
N LYS A 7 -30.97 4.55 -3.85
CA LYS A 7 -29.96 3.99 -4.75
C LYS A 7 -28.66 3.66 -4.02
N ARG A 8 -27.91 2.71 -4.58
CA ARG A 8 -26.53 2.39 -4.20
C ARG A 8 -25.64 2.57 -5.43
N PRO A 9 -24.63 3.45 -5.41
CA PRO A 9 -24.25 4.36 -4.32
C PRO A 9 -25.31 5.45 -4.08
N SER A 10 -25.46 5.86 -2.81
CA SER A 10 -26.46 6.86 -2.42
C SER A 10 -26.06 8.28 -2.79
N THR A 11 -24.75 8.57 -2.83
CA THR A 11 -24.22 9.90 -3.18
C THR A 11 -23.22 9.78 -4.31
N ILE A 12 -23.33 10.67 -5.29
CA ILE A 12 -22.46 10.71 -6.48
C ILE A 12 -22.05 12.16 -6.74
N ARG A 13 -20.81 12.35 -7.22
CA ARG A 13 -20.34 13.64 -7.74
C ARG A 13 -20.90 13.88 -9.14
N VAL A 14 -21.58 15.02 -9.30
CA VAL A 14 -21.98 15.51 -10.62
C VAL A 14 -20.80 16.23 -11.25
N ASP A 15 -20.39 15.77 -12.43
CA ASP A 15 -19.31 16.44 -13.18
C ASP A 15 -19.87 17.26 -14.35
N LEU A 16 -20.90 16.75 -15.04
CA LEU A 16 -21.61 17.45 -16.09
C LEU A 16 -23.12 17.25 -15.91
N ILE A 17 -23.89 18.25 -16.37
CA ILE A 17 -25.34 18.20 -16.44
C ILE A 17 -25.71 18.45 -17.89
N ASP A 18 -26.25 17.43 -18.53
CA ASP A 18 -26.62 17.43 -19.94
C ASP A 18 -28.14 17.52 -20.09
N ARG A 19 -28.60 18.04 -21.22
CA ARG A 19 -30.03 18.08 -21.56
C ARG A 19 -30.55 16.64 -21.78
N PRO A 20 -31.84 16.38 -21.48
CA PRO A 20 -32.42 15.05 -21.63
C PRO A 20 -32.31 14.46 -23.05
N ASP A 21 -32.33 15.32 -24.09
CA ASP A 21 -32.23 14.93 -25.49
C ASP A 21 -30.80 14.59 -25.96
N PHE A 22 -29.81 14.71 -25.07
CA PHE A 22 -28.40 14.48 -25.41
C PHE A 22 -28.11 13.01 -25.78
N LEU A 23 -28.86 12.05 -25.21
CA LEU A 23 -28.72 10.63 -25.52
C LEU A 23 -29.95 10.16 -26.31
N PRO A 24 -29.77 9.52 -27.48
CA PRO A 24 -30.88 9.11 -28.35
C PRO A 24 -31.79 8.03 -27.74
N ASN A 25 -31.33 7.32 -26.70
CA ASN A 25 -32.05 6.24 -26.02
C ASN A 25 -32.42 6.58 -24.57
N ASN A 26 -32.66 7.86 -24.25
CA ASN A 26 -33.02 8.25 -22.89
C ASN A 26 -34.50 7.96 -22.60
N SER A 27 -34.79 7.19 -21.55
CA SER A 27 -36.16 6.83 -21.15
C SER A 27 -36.92 7.95 -20.44
N ASP A 28 -36.20 8.89 -19.81
CA ASP A 28 -36.78 10.03 -19.10
C ASP A 28 -36.39 11.33 -19.85
N THR A 29 -37.33 11.88 -20.62
CA THR A 29 -37.12 13.16 -21.34
C THR A 29 -37.39 14.39 -20.46
N LEU A 30 -37.99 14.20 -19.28
CA LEU A 30 -38.38 15.28 -18.37
C LEU A 30 -37.24 15.81 -17.49
N PHE A 31 -36.24 14.95 -17.19
CA PHE A 31 -35.20 15.27 -16.22
C PHE A 31 -33.83 15.35 -16.90
N PRO A 32 -32.98 16.34 -16.56
CA PRO A 32 -31.64 16.41 -17.12
C PRO A 32 -30.80 15.20 -16.72
N LEU A 33 -29.82 14.90 -17.57
CA LEU A 33 -28.88 13.79 -17.38
C LEU A 33 -27.70 14.26 -16.54
N ILE A 34 -27.39 13.50 -15.50
CA ILE A 34 -26.22 13.70 -14.65
C ILE A 34 -25.13 12.77 -15.14
N THR A 35 -24.00 13.34 -15.56
CA THR A 35 -22.84 12.58 -15.99
C THR A 35 -21.76 12.62 -14.91
N HIS A 36 -21.30 11.44 -14.51
CA HIS A 36 -20.24 11.20 -13.54
C HIS A 36 -19.04 10.51 -14.19
N PHE A 37 -17.85 11.09 -14.02
CA PHE A 37 -16.58 10.47 -14.40
C PHE A 37 -16.02 9.69 -13.21
N GLY A 38 -16.38 8.41 -13.17
CA GLY A 38 -16.01 7.50 -12.10
C GLY A 38 -14.72 6.74 -12.36
N VAL A 39 -14.17 6.19 -11.28
CA VAL A 39 -13.05 5.26 -11.31
C VAL A 39 -13.52 3.93 -10.76
N ARG A 40 -13.38 2.88 -11.55
CA ARG A 40 -13.73 1.54 -11.13
C ARG A 40 -12.73 1.04 -10.08
N PRO A 41 -13.18 0.37 -9.01
CA PRO A 41 -12.30 -0.31 -8.08
C PRO A 41 -11.38 -1.29 -8.81
N SER A 42 -10.12 -1.39 -8.40
CA SER A 42 -9.13 -2.23 -9.09
C SER A 42 -9.53 -3.71 -9.18
N SER A 43 -10.37 -4.19 -8.27
CA SER A 43 -10.94 -5.54 -8.25
C SER A 43 -11.83 -5.86 -9.47
N HIS A 44 -12.37 -4.85 -10.15
CA HIS A 44 -13.23 -5.02 -11.34
C HIS A 44 -12.59 -4.48 -12.62
N THR A 45 -11.27 -4.29 -12.61
CA THR A 45 -10.52 -3.81 -13.79
C THR A 45 -9.72 -4.94 -14.42
N TYR A 46 -9.14 -4.70 -15.60
CA TYR A 46 -8.25 -5.67 -16.27
C TYR A 46 -7.14 -6.24 -15.36
N ASN A 47 -6.73 -5.52 -14.30
CA ASN A 47 -5.73 -6.00 -13.34
C ASN A 47 -6.16 -7.23 -12.53
N SER A 48 -7.46 -7.40 -12.27
CA SER A 48 -7.98 -8.56 -11.54
C SER A 48 -8.25 -9.76 -12.44
N ASN A 49 -8.33 -9.56 -13.76
CA ASN A 49 -8.55 -10.64 -14.71
C ASN A 49 -7.35 -11.63 -14.70
N ALA A 50 -7.63 -12.90 -14.46
CA ALA A 50 -6.63 -13.96 -14.39
C ALA A 50 -5.86 -14.14 -15.71
N GLU A 51 -6.53 -14.00 -16.86
CA GLU A 51 -5.92 -14.09 -18.18
C GLU A 51 -4.88 -12.98 -18.38
N TYR A 52 -5.28 -11.74 -18.08
CA TYR A 52 -4.38 -10.59 -18.15
C TYR A 52 -3.17 -10.74 -17.21
N GLN A 53 -3.37 -11.23 -15.98
CA GLN A 53 -2.28 -11.47 -15.05
C GLN A 53 -1.30 -12.53 -15.55
N LYS A 54 -1.79 -13.64 -16.11
CA LYS A 54 -0.97 -14.70 -16.69
C LYS A 54 -0.15 -14.17 -17.86
N MET A 55 -0.82 -13.53 -18.83
CA MET A 55 -0.18 -12.94 -20.01
C MET A 55 0.84 -11.85 -19.63
N SER A 56 0.53 -11.01 -18.64
CA SER A 56 1.45 -9.98 -18.16
C SER A 56 2.69 -10.58 -17.49
N LYS A 57 2.56 -11.67 -16.73
CA LYS A 57 3.70 -12.38 -16.12
C LYS A 57 4.60 -13.00 -17.20
N GLU A 58 3.99 -13.65 -18.19
CA GLU A 58 4.72 -14.24 -19.32
C GLU A 58 5.46 -13.20 -20.14
N TYR A 59 4.80 -12.09 -20.48
CA TYR A 59 5.40 -10.96 -21.20
C TYR A 59 6.61 -10.39 -20.45
N LEU A 60 6.47 -10.13 -19.15
CA LEU A 60 7.56 -9.60 -18.32
C LEU A 60 8.74 -10.59 -18.21
N ARG A 61 8.44 -11.90 -18.09
CA ARG A 61 9.47 -12.95 -18.09
C ARG A 61 10.22 -13.00 -19.42
N MET A 62 9.49 -13.02 -20.54
CA MET A 62 10.06 -13.04 -21.88
C MET A 62 10.93 -11.79 -22.12
N ARG A 63 10.43 -10.60 -21.78
CA ARG A 63 11.20 -9.35 -21.89
C ARG A 63 12.51 -9.40 -21.11
N LYS A 64 12.52 -9.95 -19.90
CA LYS A 64 13.75 -10.09 -19.09
C LYS A 64 14.74 -11.06 -19.72
N ILE A 65 14.28 -12.22 -20.19
CA ILE A 65 15.14 -13.21 -20.84
C ILE A 65 15.78 -12.62 -22.11
N LEU A 66 14.98 -11.94 -22.94
CA LEU A 66 15.49 -11.31 -24.17
C LEU A 66 16.50 -10.20 -23.90
N ALA A 67 16.36 -9.47 -22.78
CA ALA A 67 17.33 -8.47 -22.37
C ALA A 67 18.69 -9.06 -21.92
N MET A 68 18.71 -10.33 -21.47
CA MET A 68 19.94 -11.03 -21.07
C MET A 68 20.64 -11.73 -22.23
N LYS A 69 19.93 -11.98 -23.35
CA LYS A 69 20.52 -12.65 -24.52
C LYS A 69 21.48 -11.70 -25.26
N PRO A 70 22.67 -12.17 -25.67
CA PRO A 70 23.64 -11.35 -26.40
C PRO A 70 23.17 -11.00 -27.82
N ARG A 71 22.40 -11.89 -28.47
CA ARG A 71 21.75 -11.66 -29.76
C ARG A 71 20.32 -12.16 -29.69
N VAL A 72 19.39 -11.34 -30.20
CA VAL A 72 17.95 -11.63 -30.19
C VAL A 72 17.46 -11.78 -31.63
N SER A 73 16.82 -12.91 -31.94
CA SER A 73 16.26 -13.18 -33.27
C SER A 73 15.04 -12.27 -33.56
N ALA A 74 14.83 -11.94 -34.83
CA ALA A 74 13.68 -11.14 -35.27
C ALA A 74 12.34 -11.81 -34.90
N GLU A 75 12.26 -13.13 -34.94
CA GLU A 75 11.06 -13.89 -34.54
C GLU A 75 10.72 -13.71 -33.05
N GLU A 76 11.74 -13.69 -32.19
CA GLU A 76 11.55 -13.51 -30.74
C GLU A 76 11.06 -12.10 -30.43
N ARG A 77 11.56 -11.10 -31.16
CA ARG A 77 11.04 -9.72 -31.10
C ARG A 77 9.60 -9.64 -31.57
N GLY A 78 9.27 -10.34 -32.66
CA GLY A 78 7.90 -10.46 -33.18
C GLY A 78 6.94 -11.06 -32.14
N LYS A 79 7.31 -12.18 -31.52
CA LYS A 79 6.52 -12.83 -30.45
C LYS A 79 6.31 -11.90 -29.24
N LEU A 80 7.36 -11.17 -28.82
CA LEU A 80 7.24 -10.19 -27.73
C LEU A 80 6.29 -9.05 -28.10
N ALA A 81 6.40 -8.52 -29.32
CA ALA A 81 5.55 -7.45 -29.83
C ALA A 81 4.08 -7.90 -29.94
N GLN A 82 3.83 -9.13 -30.38
CA GLN A 82 2.49 -9.72 -30.43
C GLN A 82 1.88 -9.81 -29.04
N LYS A 83 2.61 -10.34 -28.04
CA LYS A 83 2.14 -10.37 -26.63
C LYS A 83 1.89 -8.97 -26.07
N ALA A 84 2.71 -7.99 -26.44
CA ALA A 84 2.50 -6.59 -26.05
C ALA A 84 1.21 -6.01 -26.66
N SER A 85 0.93 -6.33 -27.92
CA SER A 85 -0.31 -5.92 -28.61
C SER A 85 -1.55 -6.55 -27.97
N GLN A 86 -1.51 -7.85 -27.65
CA GLN A 86 -2.59 -8.55 -26.94
C GLN A 86 -2.86 -7.92 -25.56
N LEU A 87 -1.82 -7.61 -24.79
CA LEU A 87 -1.98 -6.90 -23.52
C LEU A 87 -2.56 -5.50 -23.69
N LYS A 88 -2.23 -4.80 -24.79
CA LYS A 88 -2.80 -3.49 -25.13
C LYS A 88 -4.29 -3.62 -25.48
N ALA A 89 -4.68 -4.66 -26.22
CA ALA A 89 -6.07 -4.95 -26.54
C ALA A 89 -6.90 -5.19 -25.27
N LEU A 90 -6.42 -6.06 -24.36
CA LEU A 90 -7.08 -6.33 -23.07
C LEU A 90 -7.20 -5.09 -22.17
N ARG A 91 -6.26 -4.14 -22.26
CA ARG A 91 -6.32 -2.87 -21.52
C ARG A 91 -7.34 -1.88 -22.11
N ASN A 92 -7.58 -1.97 -23.41
CA ASN A 92 -8.46 -1.07 -24.13
C ASN A 92 -9.92 -1.52 -24.12
N ASP A 93 -10.20 -2.75 -23.68
CA ASP A 93 -11.56 -3.23 -23.46
C ASP A 93 -12.33 -2.26 -22.53
N SER A 94 -13.41 -1.69 -23.05
CA SER A 94 -14.23 -0.69 -22.37
C SER A 94 -14.87 -1.24 -21.10
N GLN A 95 -15.16 -2.55 -21.07
CA GLN A 95 -15.77 -3.19 -19.90
C GLN A 95 -14.79 -3.32 -18.73
N LEU A 96 -13.50 -3.50 -19.02
CA LEU A 96 -12.45 -3.73 -18.03
C LEU A 96 -11.62 -2.47 -17.75
N LYS A 97 -11.90 -1.38 -18.46
CA LYS A 97 -11.23 -0.09 -18.29
C LYS A 97 -11.50 0.48 -16.90
N ARG A 98 -10.46 1.06 -16.32
CA ARG A 98 -10.50 1.64 -14.97
C ARG A 98 -11.30 2.95 -14.92
N ASP A 99 -11.15 3.81 -15.91
CA ASP A 99 -11.95 5.03 -16.01
C ASP A 99 -13.23 4.75 -16.79
N PHE A 100 -14.36 5.15 -16.22
CA PHE A 100 -15.67 4.99 -16.87
C PHE A 100 -16.48 6.29 -16.77
N VAL A 101 -17.41 6.45 -17.69
CA VAL A 101 -18.39 7.53 -17.69
C VAL A 101 -19.74 6.91 -17.44
N MET A 102 -20.48 7.43 -16.47
CA MET A 102 -21.84 7.00 -16.16
C MET A 102 -22.76 8.19 -16.28
N SER A 103 -23.80 8.08 -17.10
CA SER A 103 -24.85 9.08 -17.23
C SER A 103 -26.15 8.51 -16.69
N VAL A 104 -26.79 9.22 -15.75
CA VAL A 104 -28.02 8.78 -15.08
C VAL A 104 -29.01 9.94 -15.07
N SER A 105 -30.30 9.65 -15.29
CA SER A 105 -31.37 10.64 -15.11
C SER A 105 -31.34 11.22 -13.69
N SER A 106 -31.45 12.54 -13.56
CA SER A 106 -31.51 13.26 -12.28
C SER A 106 -32.78 12.98 -11.46
N ARG A 107 -33.69 12.15 -11.96
CA ARG A 107 -34.91 11.75 -11.24
C ARG A 107 -34.60 11.24 -9.83
N SER A 108 -35.26 11.86 -8.85
CA SER A 108 -35.13 11.55 -7.42
C SER A 108 -33.74 11.76 -6.83
N PHE A 109 -32.87 12.53 -7.50
CA PHE A 109 -31.63 13.02 -6.91
C PHE A 109 -31.84 14.42 -6.32
N TYR A 110 -31.38 14.61 -5.09
CA TYR A 110 -31.41 15.89 -4.39
C TYR A 110 -30.02 16.51 -4.34
N SER A 111 -29.93 17.82 -4.54
CA SER A 111 -28.68 18.57 -4.34
C SER A 111 -28.40 18.70 -2.85
N THR A 112 -27.21 18.29 -2.41
CA THR A 112 -26.83 18.36 -0.98
C THR A 112 -26.20 19.70 -0.59
N GLY A 113 -25.83 20.54 -1.56
CA GLY A 113 -25.03 21.76 -1.32
C GLY A 113 -23.58 21.51 -0.90
N LEU A 114 -23.17 20.25 -0.66
CA LEU A 114 -21.82 19.89 -0.27
C LEU A 114 -20.91 19.70 -1.48
N PHE A 115 -19.70 20.21 -1.39
CA PHE A 115 -18.67 20.07 -2.41
C PHE A 115 -17.73 18.88 -2.13
N PRO A 116 -17.12 18.28 -3.18
CA PRO A 116 -16.21 17.13 -3.06
C PRO A 116 -15.02 17.32 -2.11
N ASP A 117 -14.59 18.56 -1.92
CA ASP A 117 -13.49 19.00 -1.07
C ASP A 117 -13.76 18.68 0.41
N ILE A 118 -14.99 18.85 0.89
CA ILE A 118 -15.38 18.50 2.27
C ILE A 118 -15.20 16.99 2.50
N VAL A 119 -15.54 16.16 1.52
CA VAL A 119 -15.40 14.69 1.61
C VAL A 119 -13.94 14.29 1.74
N GLN A 120 -13.03 14.98 1.04
CA GLN A 120 -11.59 14.72 1.14
C GLN A 120 -11.04 15.08 2.52
N HIS A 121 -11.44 16.23 3.07
CA HIS A 121 -11.07 16.62 4.44
C HIS A 121 -11.64 15.66 5.48
N GLY A 122 -12.88 15.18 5.31
CA GLY A 122 -13.50 14.20 6.19
C GLY A 122 -12.70 12.88 6.27
N LEU A 123 -12.18 12.39 5.14
CA LEU A 123 -11.33 11.20 5.14
C LEU A 123 -9.96 11.43 5.78
N LEU A 124 -9.37 12.61 5.58
CA LEU A 124 -8.11 12.98 6.25
C LEU A 124 -8.29 13.11 7.76
N LEU A 125 -9.43 13.61 8.23
CA LEU A 125 -9.75 13.70 9.65
C LEU A 125 -9.79 12.31 10.30
N ILE A 126 -10.38 11.32 9.63
CA ILE A 126 -10.41 9.94 10.13
C ILE A 126 -9.00 9.38 10.31
N LEU A 127 -8.11 9.63 9.34
CA LEU A 127 -6.70 9.25 9.44
C LEU A 127 -6.00 9.97 10.60
N ALA A 128 -6.23 11.27 10.78
CA ALA A 128 -5.68 12.05 11.88
C ALA A 128 -6.14 11.52 13.25
N CYS A 129 -7.43 11.22 13.40
CA CYS A 129 -7.98 10.61 14.61
C CYS A 129 -7.33 9.26 14.92
N ALA A 130 -7.12 8.41 13.91
CA ALA A 130 -6.45 7.13 14.09
C ALA A 130 -5.00 7.31 14.57
N HIS A 131 -4.26 8.25 13.98
CA HIS A 131 -2.89 8.58 14.37
C HIS A 131 -2.80 9.11 15.82
N VAL A 132 -3.70 10.03 16.22
CA VAL A 132 -3.73 10.55 17.59
C VAL A 132 -4.02 9.43 18.60
N ARG A 133 -4.99 8.56 18.30
CA ARG A 133 -5.31 7.40 19.15
C ARG A 133 -4.13 6.44 19.29
N PHE A 134 -3.43 6.17 18.18
CA PHE A 134 -2.24 5.33 18.19
C PHE A 134 -1.13 5.95 19.06
N GLN A 135 -0.89 7.26 18.93
CA GLN A 135 0.12 7.96 19.71
C GLN A 135 -0.20 7.99 21.22
N TRP A 136 -1.48 8.05 21.60
CA TRP A 136 -1.89 7.88 23.00
C TRP A 136 -1.64 6.47 23.51
N SER A 137 -1.93 5.46 22.70
CA SER A 137 -1.61 4.06 23.04
C SER A 137 -0.11 3.85 23.26
N LEU A 138 0.73 4.43 22.40
CA LEU A 138 2.19 4.37 22.57
C LEU A 138 2.65 5.01 23.88
N GLN A 139 2.04 6.13 24.26
CA GLN A 139 2.40 6.81 25.50
C GLN A 139 2.09 5.95 26.73
N VAL A 140 0.94 5.26 26.75
CA VAL A 140 0.60 4.31 27.82
C VAL A 140 1.60 3.16 27.84
N TYR A 141 1.98 2.63 26.66
CA TYR A 141 2.94 1.55 26.57
C TYR A 141 4.34 1.91 27.08
N GLU A 142 4.85 3.10 26.74
CA GLU A 142 6.14 3.60 27.24
C GLU A 142 6.17 3.72 28.77
N GLN A 143 5.06 4.20 29.36
CA GLN A 143 4.96 4.48 30.79
C GLN A 143 4.74 3.22 31.62
N GLU A 144 3.83 2.34 31.19
CA GLU A 144 3.37 1.20 31.98
C GLU A 144 4.17 -0.09 31.75
N ARG A 145 4.79 -0.28 30.56
CA ARG A 145 5.41 -1.56 30.20
C ARG A 145 6.91 -1.50 29.99
N ILE A 146 7.39 -0.59 29.13
CA ILE A 146 8.84 -0.47 28.87
C ILE A 146 9.54 0.28 30.02
N HIS A 147 8.82 1.20 30.68
CA HIS A 147 9.37 2.13 31.66
C HIS A 147 10.56 2.95 31.09
N TYR A 148 10.53 3.21 29.79
CA TYR A 148 11.53 4.00 29.08
C TYR A 148 10.81 4.87 28.06
N VAL A 149 11.04 6.19 28.14
CA VAL A 149 10.43 7.17 27.25
C VAL A 149 11.37 7.48 26.10
N PHE A 150 10.93 7.22 24.87
CA PHE A 150 11.73 7.50 23.69
C PHE A 150 11.74 9.00 23.39
N LYS A 151 12.93 9.56 23.18
CA LYS A 151 13.08 10.97 22.73
C LYS A 151 12.49 11.19 21.35
N ASN A 152 12.58 10.19 20.46
CA ASN A 152 12.07 10.25 19.10
C ASN A 152 10.92 9.25 18.92
N ARG A 153 9.69 9.74 18.94
CA ARG A 153 8.47 8.93 18.82
C ARG A 153 8.25 8.34 17.43
N SER A 154 8.69 9.02 16.37
CA SER A 154 8.56 8.48 15.01
C SER A 154 9.43 7.25 14.79
N LEU A 155 10.55 7.13 15.52
CA LEU A 155 11.38 5.93 15.50
C LEU A 155 10.68 4.75 16.18
N LEU A 156 9.97 5.01 17.28
CA LEU A 156 9.16 3.99 17.98
C LEU A 156 7.99 3.53 17.10
N GLU A 157 7.27 4.45 16.47
CA GLU A 157 6.23 4.13 15.49
C GLU A 157 6.80 3.25 14.36
N LEU A 158 7.94 3.65 13.78
CA LEU A 158 8.61 2.87 12.74
C LEU A 158 8.98 1.46 13.21
N ALA A 159 9.48 1.31 14.45
CA ALA A 159 9.83 0.00 15.01
C ALA A 159 8.63 -0.96 15.11
N LEU A 160 7.42 -0.40 15.29
CA LEU A 160 6.16 -1.15 15.37
C LEU A 160 5.51 -1.42 14.00
N THR A 161 6.02 -0.80 12.92
CA THR A 161 5.49 -1.05 11.57
C THR A 161 5.99 -2.37 10.98
N HIS A 162 5.07 -3.22 10.55
CA HIS A 162 5.40 -4.48 9.88
C HIS A 162 5.49 -4.31 8.34
N PRO A 163 6.37 -5.03 7.61
CA PRO A 163 6.50 -4.91 6.15
C PRO A 163 5.23 -5.23 5.35
N SER A 164 4.33 -6.04 5.92
CA SER A 164 3.01 -6.32 5.33
C SER A 164 1.98 -5.23 5.59
N TYR A 165 2.26 -4.28 6.49
CA TYR A 165 1.37 -3.16 6.76
C TYR A 165 1.18 -2.35 5.48
N ARG A 166 -0.08 -2.18 5.11
CA ARG A 166 -0.48 -1.32 4.00
C ARG A 166 -1.26 -0.17 4.60
N THR A 167 -1.13 1.00 4.00
CA THR A 167 -1.81 2.22 4.44
C THR A 167 -3.31 1.99 4.52
N ASN A 168 -3.80 1.88 5.75
CA ASN A 168 -5.21 1.90 6.07
C ASN A 168 -5.53 3.37 6.40
N TYR A 169 -6.57 3.94 5.80
CA TYR A 169 -6.96 5.35 6.01
C TYR A 169 -7.61 5.56 7.39
N GLY A 170 -7.05 4.96 8.44
CA GLY A 170 -7.68 4.79 9.77
C GLY A 170 -8.93 3.90 9.77
N THR A 171 -9.33 3.38 8.61
CA THR A 171 -10.53 2.56 8.38
C THR A 171 -10.28 1.55 7.28
N ASN A 172 -11.29 0.74 6.95
CA ASN A 172 -11.22 -0.13 5.79
C ASN A 172 -10.90 0.68 4.52
N SER A 173 -9.74 0.38 3.95
CA SER A 173 -9.20 1.03 2.76
C SER A 173 -10.14 1.00 1.54
N ASP A 174 -11.02 -0.01 1.44
CA ASP A 174 -12.01 -0.10 0.36
C ASP A 174 -13.11 0.95 0.50
N HIS A 175 -13.59 1.21 1.73
CA HIS A 175 -14.60 2.25 1.97
C HIS A 175 -14.04 3.64 1.67
N ALA A 176 -12.82 3.93 2.11
CA ALA A 176 -12.14 5.19 1.80
C ALA A 176 -11.97 5.38 0.28
N ARG A 177 -11.48 4.35 -0.43
CA ARG A 177 -11.30 4.40 -1.89
C ARG A 177 -12.62 4.57 -2.64
N ASN A 178 -13.67 3.85 -2.25
CA ASN A 178 -14.98 3.96 -2.89
C ASN A 178 -15.58 5.36 -2.68
N THR A 179 -15.43 5.91 -1.47
CA THR A 179 -15.88 7.28 -1.14
C THR A 179 -15.14 8.32 -1.99
N LEU A 180 -13.82 8.22 -2.12
CA LEU A 180 -13.02 9.12 -2.97
C LEU A 180 -13.37 9.00 -4.46
N ASN A 181 -13.59 7.78 -4.95
CA ASN A 181 -13.94 7.56 -6.36
C ASN A 181 -15.30 8.18 -6.71
N ASN A 182 -16.29 8.03 -5.83
CA ASN A 182 -17.66 8.50 -6.09
C ASN A 182 -17.83 9.98 -5.77
N CYS A 183 -17.21 10.48 -4.70
CA CYS A 183 -17.49 11.78 -4.10
C CYS A 183 -16.27 12.70 -3.95
N GLY A 184 -15.05 12.24 -4.21
CA GLY A 184 -13.82 13.04 -4.08
C GLY A 184 -13.56 13.99 -5.24
N VAL A 185 -12.56 14.87 -5.12
CA VAL A 185 -12.20 15.82 -6.18
C VAL A 185 -11.61 15.10 -7.39
N ARG A 186 -11.99 15.50 -8.61
CA ARG A 186 -11.43 14.97 -9.85
C ARG A 186 -10.05 15.59 -10.12
N SER A 187 -8.98 14.97 -9.63
CA SER A 187 -7.61 15.33 -10.01
C SER A 187 -6.97 14.28 -10.91
N SER A 188 -6.61 14.68 -12.14
CA SER A 188 -5.85 13.84 -13.08
C SER A 188 -4.35 13.78 -12.72
N LYS A 189 -3.82 14.88 -12.15
CA LYS A 189 -2.39 15.04 -11.82
C LYS A 189 -1.93 14.17 -10.65
N GLN A 190 -2.79 13.99 -9.64
CA GLN A 190 -2.47 13.23 -8.42
C GLN A 190 -2.19 11.75 -8.71
N ARG A 191 -2.90 11.14 -9.68
CA ARG A 191 -2.78 9.72 -10.04
C ARG A 191 -1.46 9.32 -10.70
N VAL A 192 -0.76 10.28 -11.31
CA VAL A 192 0.54 10.03 -11.96
C VAL A 192 1.64 10.08 -10.91
N HIS A 193 1.58 11.06 -10.01
CA HIS A 193 2.51 11.22 -8.91
C HIS A 193 2.46 10.01 -7.95
N ASP A 194 1.26 9.59 -7.54
CA ASP A 194 1.09 8.43 -6.64
C ASP A 194 1.67 7.13 -7.22
N ARG A 195 1.57 6.94 -8.54
CA ARG A 195 2.16 5.76 -9.19
C ARG A 195 3.68 5.78 -9.17
N LEU A 196 4.29 6.93 -9.42
CA LEU A 196 5.74 7.09 -9.40
C LEU A 196 6.29 6.91 -7.98
N VAL A 197 5.65 7.56 -7.00
CA VAL A 197 6.03 7.46 -5.58
C VAL A 197 5.84 6.05 -5.05
N GLN A 198 4.72 5.39 -5.36
CA GLN A 198 4.48 4.00 -4.94
C GLN A 198 5.42 3.01 -5.64
N GLN A 199 5.84 3.28 -6.88
CA GLN A 199 6.84 2.47 -7.58
C GLN A 199 8.26 2.67 -7.03
N GLN A 200 8.58 3.86 -6.54
CA GLN A 200 9.84 4.17 -5.84
C GLN A 200 9.87 3.57 -4.43
N LEU A 201 8.78 3.68 -3.66
CA LEU A 201 8.65 3.11 -2.31
C LEU A 201 8.51 1.58 -2.34
N SER A 202 7.81 1.04 -3.34
CA SER A 202 7.69 -0.41 -3.57
C SER A 202 8.81 -0.94 -4.45
N ALA A 203 10.01 -0.35 -4.42
CA ALA A 203 11.21 -0.90 -5.03
C ALA A 203 11.42 -2.30 -4.44
N LYS A 204 10.81 -3.29 -5.09
CA LYS A 204 10.78 -4.68 -4.67
C LYS A 204 12.24 -5.07 -4.51
N LYS A 205 12.61 -5.50 -3.31
CA LYS A 205 13.91 -6.07 -2.92
C LYS A 205 14.27 -7.36 -3.68
N ARG A 206 13.74 -7.54 -4.89
CA ARG A 206 13.72 -8.79 -5.65
C ARG A 206 14.16 -8.53 -7.06
N GLY A 207 15.27 -9.16 -7.43
CA GLY A 207 15.81 -9.16 -8.77
C GLY A 207 17.30 -8.84 -8.77
N PHE A 208 18.03 -9.49 -9.65
CA PHE A 208 19.47 -9.31 -9.78
C PHE A 208 19.85 -7.85 -10.07
N HIS A 209 19.14 -7.17 -10.99
CA HIS A 209 19.43 -5.77 -11.32
C HIS A 209 19.25 -4.82 -10.13
N THR A 210 18.16 -4.97 -9.36
CA THR A 210 17.94 -4.15 -8.17
C THR A 210 18.97 -4.45 -7.09
N LEU A 211 19.38 -5.73 -6.94
CA LEU A 211 20.45 -6.09 -6.02
C LEU A 211 21.78 -5.44 -6.43
N MET A 212 22.17 -5.57 -7.69
CA MET A 212 23.38 -4.94 -8.24
C MET A 212 23.37 -3.42 -8.07
N GLU A 213 22.22 -2.77 -8.34
CA GLU A 213 22.06 -1.33 -8.13
C GLU A 213 22.19 -0.93 -6.65
N ILE A 214 21.68 -1.74 -5.72
CA ILE A 214 21.83 -1.48 -4.29
C ILE A 214 23.27 -1.73 -3.84
N MET A 215 23.91 -2.81 -4.30
CA MET A 215 25.28 -3.15 -3.96
C MET A 215 26.31 -2.18 -4.55
N SER A 216 25.98 -1.51 -5.66
CA SER A 216 26.85 -0.48 -6.25
C SER A 216 26.71 0.90 -5.58
N LYS A 217 25.68 1.12 -4.75
CA LYS A 217 25.53 2.36 -4.00
C LYS A 217 26.58 2.42 -2.90
N LEU A 218 27.44 3.44 -2.97
CA LEU A 218 28.42 3.72 -1.94
C LEU A 218 27.75 4.25 -0.67
N GLY A 219 28.28 3.91 0.51
CA GLY A 219 27.79 4.43 1.77
C GLY A 219 27.87 5.96 1.84
N SER A 220 26.81 6.60 2.33
CA SER A 220 26.85 8.02 2.67
C SER A 220 27.55 8.22 4.01
N LYS A 221 28.40 9.24 4.12
CA LYS A 221 29.01 9.66 5.40
C LYS A 221 28.03 10.42 6.30
N LYS A 222 26.90 10.89 5.74
CA LYS A 222 25.87 11.61 6.49
C LYS A 222 24.79 10.63 6.94
N ALA A 223 24.38 10.74 8.20
CA ALA A 223 23.23 10.01 8.72
C ALA A 223 21.95 10.62 8.12
N GLU A 224 21.32 9.89 7.21
CA GLU A 224 20.04 10.26 6.61
C GLU A 224 18.94 9.30 7.10
N GLN A 225 17.73 9.83 7.26
CA GLN A 225 16.57 8.99 7.55
C GLN A 225 16.28 8.10 6.34
N SER A 226 16.07 6.81 6.60
CA SER A 226 15.77 5.87 5.52
C SER A 226 14.38 6.14 4.95
N PRO A 227 14.22 6.10 3.62
CA PRO A 227 12.90 6.23 2.97
C PRO A 227 12.03 4.97 3.14
N LEU A 228 12.50 3.97 3.90
CA LEU A 228 11.81 2.70 4.14
C LEU A 228 10.95 2.83 5.39
N ASN A 229 9.64 2.69 5.22
CA ASN A 229 8.65 2.78 6.29
C ASN A 229 8.29 1.38 6.82
N HIS A 230 9.30 0.58 7.21
CA HIS A 230 9.10 -0.72 7.87
C HIS A 230 10.27 -1.04 8.80
N ASN A 231 10.05 -1.91 9.78
CA ASN A 231 11.01 -2.19 10.85
C ASN A 231 12.17 -3.16 10.53
N GLU A 232 12.23 -3.81 9.37
CA GLU A 232 13.25 -4.87 9.09
C GLU A 232 14.72 -4.48 9.41
N ARG A 233 15.11 -3.22 9.19
CA ARG A 233 16.48 -2.77 9.52
C ARG A 233 16.71 -2.64 11.02
N LEU A 234 15.67 -2.25 11.76
CA LEU A 234 15.68 -2.19 13.21
C LEU A 234 15.66 -3.59 13.81
N GLU A 235 14.92 -4.52 13.20
CA GLU A 235 14.94 -5.94 13.54
C GLU A 235 16.35 -6.52 13.39
N PHE A 236 17.01 -6.29 12.24
CA PHE A 236 18.39 -6.76 12.02
C PHE A 236 19.39 -6.21 13.05
N LEU A 237 19.27 -4.91 13.40
CA LEU A 237 20.11 -4.31 14.43
C LEU A 237 19.77 -4.88 15.83
N GLY A 238 18.49 -5.06 16.13
CA GLY A 238 18.01 -5.60 17.40
C GLY A 238 18.50 -7.03 17.64
N ASP A 239 18.49 -7.87 16.62
CA ASP A 239 19.01 -9.25 16.66
C ASP A 239 20.49 -9.25 17.05
N ALA A 240 21.30 -8.42 16.38
CA ALA A 240 22.73 -8.30 16.69
C ALA A 240 22.99 -7.77 18.11
N VAL A 241 22.18 -6.82 18.60
CA VAL A 241 22.30 -6.28 19.97
C VAL A 241 21.92 -7.34 21.01
N ILE A 242 20.82 -8.06 20.81
CA ILE A 242 20.39 -9.13 21.72
C ILE A 242 21.43 -10.26 21.74
N GLU A 243 21.94 -10.67 20.58
CA GLU A 243 22.99 -11.69 20.48
C GLU A 243 24.27 -11.24 21.21
N PHE A 244 24.67 -9.98 21.06
CA PHE A 244 25.85 -9.43 21.75
C PHE A 244 25.69 -9.41 23.27
N ILE A 245 24.57 -8.86 23.77
CA ILE A 245 24.29 -8.77 25.21
C ILE A 245 24.22 -10.16 25.84
N THR A 246 23.49 -11.10 25.22
CA THR A 246 23.38 -12.47 25.73
C THR A 246 24.74 -13.18 25.75
N THR A 247 25.57 -13.01 24.72
CA THR A 247 26.92 -13.58 24.67
C THR A 247 27.79 -13.07 25.82
N ILE A 248 27.81 -11.75 26.06
CA ILE A 248 28.58 -11.14 27.14
C ILE A 248 28.11 -11.65 28.51
N HIS A 249 26.81 -11.65 28.76
CA HIS A 249 26.29 -12.09 30.04
C HIS A 249 26.58 -13.57 30.31
N LEU A 250 26.41 -14.44 29.31
CA LEU A 250 26.73 -15.87 29.46
C LEU A 250 28.22 -16.10 29.71
N PHE A 251 29.10 -15.38 29.00
CA PHE A 251 30.55 -15.47 29.19
C PHE A 251 30.98 -15.09 30.61
N TYR A 252 30.42 -14.01 31.17
CA TYR A 252 30.77 -13.58 32.53
C TYR A 252 30.06 -14.37 33.64
N MET A 253 28.87 -14.91 33.40
CA MET A 253 28.13 -15.69 34.40
C MET A 253 28.63 -17.14 34.52
N PHE A 254 29.12 -17.73 33.44
CA PHE A 254 29.51 -19.14 33.37
C PHE A 254 30.96 -19.28 32.90
N SER A 255 31.92 -18.79 33.70
CA SER A 255 33.35 -18.78 33.35
C SER A 255 34.00 -20.17 33.24
N GLU A 256 33.38 -21.19 33.83
CA GLU A 256 33.88 -22.58 33.80
C GLU A 256 33.28 -23.41 32.65
N LEU A 257 32.28 -22.87 31.94
CA LEU A 257 31.60 -23.59 30.87
C LEU A 257 32.39 -23.46 29.56
N ASP A 258 32.41 -24.55 28.79
CA ASP A 258 33.04 -24.57 27.48
C ASP A 258 32.21 -23.79 26.44
N GLU A 259 32.86 -23.44 25.32
CA GLU A 259 32.22 -22.70 24.23
C GLU A 259 30.97 -23.41 23.69
N GLY A 260 31.00 -24.75 23.64
CA GLY A 260 29.87 -25.56 23.17
C GLY A 260 28.63 -25.39 24.05
N GLY A 261 28.80 -25.45 25.38
CA GLY A 261 27.73 -25.18 26.35
C GLY A 261 27.19 -23.76 26.24
N LEU A 262 28.08 -22.76 26.17
CA LEU A 262 27.71 -21.34 26.06
C LEU A 262 26.94 -21.05 24.76
N ALA A 263 27.38 -21.60 23.63
CA ALA A 263 26.71 -21.45 22.34
C ALA A 263 25.31 -22.06 22.35
N THR A 264 25.15 -23.20 23.02
CA THR A 264 23.85 -23.87 23.19
C THR A 264 22.90 -22.99 23.99
N TYR A 265 23.32 -22.49 25.16
CA TYR A 265 22.51 -21.57 25.97
C TYR A 265 22.12 -20.31 25.20
N ARG A 266 23.09 -19.67 24.53
CA ARG A 266 22.83 -18.49 23.71
C ARG A 266 21.77 -18.75 22.64
N SER A 267 21.92 -19.83 21.86
CA SER A 267 20.97 -20.17 20.79
C SER A 267 19.56 -20.42 21.30
N THR A 268 19.42 -21.03 22.48
CA THR A 268 18.11 -21.26 23.10
C THR A 268 17.48 -19.95 23.58
N MET A 269 18.25 -19.05 24.21
CA MET A 269 17.73 -17.76 24.70
C MET A 269 17.30 -16.83 23.56
N VAL A 270 18.10 -16.73 22.50
CA VAL A 270 17.84 -15.82 21.36
C VAL A 270 16.84 -16.42 20.36
N GLN A 271 16.41 -17.68 20.55
CA GLN A 271 15.45 -18.31 19.65
C GLN A 271 14.13 -17.52 19.59
N ASN A 272 13.61 -17.31 18.37
CA ASN A 272 12.34 -16.61 18.12
C ASN A 272 11.16 -17.10 18.97
N LYS A 273 11.12 -18.40 19.31
CA LYS A 273 10.09 -18.98 20.18
C LYS A 273 10.11 -18.36 21.59
N ASN A 274 11.30 -18.23 22.17
CA ASN A 274 11.48 -17.65 23.50
C ASN A 274 11.23 -16.14 23.46
N LEU A 275 11.75 -15.45 22.44
CA LEU A 275 11.47 -14.02 22.26
C LEU A 275 9.95 -13.74 22.08
N ALA A 276 9.23 -14.60 21.36
CA ALA A 276 7.78 -14.46 21.20
C ALA A 276 7.00 -14.70 22.51
N LEU A 277 7.49 -15.60 23.38
CA LEU A 277 6.92 -15.80 24.71
C LEU A 277 7.14 -14.58 25.60
N LEU A 278 8.36 -14.01 25.59
CA LEU A 278 8.66 -12.76 26.31
C LEU A 278 7.82 -11.60 25.79
N ALA A 279 7.67 -11.47 24.47
CA ALA A 279 6.84 -10.42 23.85
C ALA A 279 5.37 -10.49 24.29
N LYS A 280 4.83 -11.70 24.56
CA LYS A 280 3.48 -11.87 25.12
C LYS A 280 3.36 -11.35 26.55
N VAL A 281 4.38 -11.58 27.38
CA VAL A 281 4.41 -11.10 28.77
C VAL A 281 4.41 -9.56 28.80
N PHE A 282 5.08 -8.93 27.85
CA PHE A 282 5.06 -7.47 27.69
C PHE A 282 3.82 -6.95 26.95
N GLU A 283 2.85 -7.80 26.61
CA GLU A 283 1.62 -7.44 25.87
C GLU A 283 1.88 -6.71 24.54
N PHE A 284 3.05 -6.95 23.94
CA PHE A 284 3.48 -6.29 22.71
C PHE A 284 2.54 -6.57 21.51
N LEU A 285 1.82 -7.69 21.55
CA LEU A 285 0.96 -8.16 20.45
C LEU A 285 -0.37 -7.40 20.31
N ASP A 286 -0.78 -6.66 21.34
CA ASP A 286 -2.05 -5.92 21.35
C ASP A 286 -1.88 -4.48 20.80
N LEU A 287 -0.64 -4.03 20.63
CA LEU A 287 -0.30 -2.78 19.95
C LEU A 287 -0.28 -2.98 18.43
N LYS A 288 -1.46 -3.13 17.84
CA LYS A 288 -1.60 -3.07 16.38
C LYS A 288 -1.80 -1.63 15.93
N ALA A 289 -0.86 -1.14 15.12
CA ALA A 289 -1.04 0.02 14.25
C ALA A 289 -1.99 -0.29 13.08
#